data_AF-A0A2G3AH04-F1
#
_entry.id   AF-A0A2G3AH04-F1
#
_cell.length_a   1.000
_cell.length_b   1.000
_cell.length_c   1.000
_cell.angle_alpha   90.00
_cell.angle_beta   90.00
_cell.angle_gamma   90.00
#
_symmetry.space_group_name_H-M   'P 1'
#
loop_
_entity.id
_entity.type
_entity.pdbx_description
1 polymer ?
#
loop_
_entity_poly.entity_id
_entity_poly.type
_entity_poly.pdbx_seq_one_letter_code
_entity_poly.pdbx_strand_id
1 'polypeptide(L)'
;MKKSSLTEPGSGRRCTHCQVQKTPQWRAGPLGPKTLCNACGVRYKSGRLYPEYRPACSPTFSQEVHSNSHRKVLEMRRKKETGEVIEPGLASMISTC
;
A
#
# COMPACT_ATOMS: atom_id res chain seq x y z
N MET A 1 -17.05 -22.44 -6.48
CA MET A 1 -15.94 -22.54 -7.48
C MET A 1 -14.82 -21.61 -7.05
N LYS A 2 -13.53 -22.00 -7.16
CA LYS A 2 -12.38 -21.10 -7.01
C LYS A 2 -11.41 -21.35 -8.17
N LYS A 3 -11.48 -20.55 -9.25
CA LYS A 3 -10.52 -20.63 -10.37
C LYS A 3 -9.20 -19.99 -9.94
N SER A 4 -8.32 -20.79 -9.34
CA SER A 4 -6.91 -20.47 -9.15
C SER A 4 -6.21 -20.52 -10.51
N SER A 5 -6.30 -19.45 -11.28
CA SER A 5 -5.65 -19.34 -12.60
C SER A 5 -4.14 -19.51 -12.46
N LEU A 6 -3.64 -20.64 -12.94
CA LEU A 6 -2.23 -20.88 -13.14
C LEU A 6 -1.76 -20.00 -14.30
N THR A 7 -0.76 -19.16 -14.05
CA THR A 7 -0.01 -18.44 -15.07
C THR A 7 1.47 -18.45 -14.68
N GLU A 8 2.22 -19.25 -15.43
CA GLU A 8 3.66 -19.31 -15.65
C GLU A 8 4.62 -18.64 -14.64
N PRO A 9 5.66 -19.36 -14.15
CA PRO A 9 6.78 -18.77 -13.42
C PRO A 9 7.74 -17.98 -14.34
N GLY A 10 7.20 -17.13 -15.21
CA GLY A 10 7.92 -16.34 -16.22
C GLY A 10 8.78 -15.23 -15.60
N SER A 11 10.04 -15.58 -15.31
CA SER A 11 11.15 -14.65 -15.06
C SER A 11 10.96 -13.67 -13.89
N GLY A 12 10.78 -14.20 -12.68
CA GLY A 12 11.12 -13.54 -11.39
C GLY A 12 10.41 -12.24 -11.01
N ARG A 13 9.48 -11.74 -11.85
CA ARG A 13 8.93 -10.39 -11.76
C ARG A 13 8.09 -10.19 -10.50
N ARG A 14 8.23 -9.01 -9.88
CA ARG A 14 7.54 -8.62 -8.63
C ARG A 14 6.91 -7.24 -8.79
N CYS A 15 5.74 -7.02 -8.19
CA CYS A 15 5.13 -5.69 -8.13
C CYS A 15 6.04 -4.74 -7.32
N THR A 16 6.44 -3.60 -7.86
CA THR A 16 7.33 -2.66 -7.15
C THR A 16 6.69 -2.07 -5.88
N HIS A 17 5.36 -1.92 -5.87
CA HIS A 17 4.61 -1.41 -4.70
C HIS A 17 4.27 -2.49 -3.66
N CYS A 18 3.72 -3.64 -4.10
CA CYS A 18 3.19 -4.66 -3.19
C CYS A 18 3.88 -6.04 -3.30
N GLN A 19 5.04 -6.12 -3.96
CA GLN A 19 5.96 -7.26 -4.05
C GLN A 19 5.39 -8.61 -4.57
N VAL A 20 4.07 -8.72 -4.78
CA VAL A 20 3.41 -9.92 -5.30
C VAL A 20 3.98 -10.33 -6.65
N GLN A 21 4.21 -11.63 -6.81
CA GLN A 21 4.80 -12.23 -8.02
C GLN A 21 3.75 -12.80 -8.98
N LYS A 22 2.58 -13.17 -8.45
CA LYS A 22 1.46 -13.76 -9.20
C LYS A 22 0.37 -12.70 -9.39
N THR A 23 -0.01 -12.42 -10.64
CA THR A 23 -1.06 -11.45 -10.96
C THR A 23 -1.64 -11.74 -12.35
N PRO A 24 -2.96 -11.58 -12.59
CA PRO A 24 -3.55 -11.86 -13.90
C PRO A 24 -3.16 -10.86 -14.99
N GLN A 25 -2.64 -9.68 -14.63
CA GLN A 25 -2.16 -8.68 -15.60
C GLN A 25 -1.07 -7.81 -14.98
N TRP A 26 0.06 -7.68 -15.67
CA TRP A 26 1.09 -6.69 -15.34
C TRP A 26 0.76 -5.33 -16.00
N ARG A 27 0.91 -4.24 -15.25
CA ARG A 27 0.64 -2.87 -15.67
C ARG A 27 1.88 -1.99 -15.56
N ALA A 28 1.91 -0.89 -16.31
CA ALA A 28 2.91 0.15 -16.12
C ALA A 28 2.78 0.80 -14.73
N GLY A 29 3.90 1.32 -14.23
CA GLY A 29 4.04 2.01 -12.95
C GLY A 29 5.11 3.11 -13.04
N PRO A 30 5.51 3.71 -11.92
CA PRO A 30 6.46 4.83 -11.91
C PRO A 30 7.86 4.43 -12.42
N LEU A 31 8.23 3.16 -12.27
CA LEU A 31 9.50 2.61 -12.76
C LEU A 31 9.37 1.98 -14.16
N GLY A 32 8.37 2.41 -14.95
CA GLY A 32 8.19 1.98 -16.33
C GLY A 32 7.22 0.80 -16.54
N PRO A 33 7.25 0.16 -17.72
CA PRO A 33 6.24 -0.81 -18.15
C PRO A 33 6.28 -2.12 -17.35
N LYS A 34 5.10 -2.72 -17.12
CA LYS A 34 4.92 -4.03 -16.46
C LYS A 34 5.49 -4.13 -15.02
N THR A 35 5.73 -3.01 -14.34
CA THR A 35 6.30 -2.95 -12.97
C THR A 35 5.28 -3.11 -11.84
N LEU A 36 3.98 -2.94 -12.10
CA LEU A 36 2.92 -3.10 -11.11
C LEU A 36 2.01 -4.29 -11.42
N CYS A 37 1.48 -4.93 -10.38
CA CYS A 37 0.40 -5.90 -10.50
C CYS A 37 -0.92 -5.21 -10.89
N ASN A 38 -1.93 -5.99 -11.31
CA ASN A 38 -3.21 -5.44 -11.77
C ASN A 38 -3.85 -4.48 -10.74
N ALA A 39 -3.88 -4.87 -9.46
CA ALA A 39 -4.51 -4.11 -8.38
C ALA A 39 -3.80 -2.78 -8.07
N CYS A 40 -2.47 -2.79 -7.93
CA CYS A 40 -1.72 -1.55 -7.70
C CYS A 40 -1.71 -0.67 -8.97
N GLY A 41 -1.63 -1.25 -10.16
CA GLY A 41 -1.61 -0.49 -11.41
C GLY A 41 -2.90 0.27 -11.73
N VAL A 42 -4.09 -0.26 -11.40
CA VAL A 42 -5.35 0.51 -11.55
C VAL A 42 -5.45 1.65 -10.55
N ARG A 43 -4.89 1.50 -9.34
CA ARG A 43 -4.80 2.57 -8.34
C ARG A 43 -3.74 3.61 -8.71
N TYR A 44 -2.63 3.20 -9.31
CA TYR A 44 -1.60 4.11 -9.80
C TYR A 44 -2.13 5.00 -10.93
N LYS A 45 -2.78 4.42 -11.96
CA LYS A 45 -3.39 5.19 -13.06
C LYS A 45 -4.45 6.21 -12.59
N SER A 46 -5.06 5.99 -11.42
CA SER A 46 -6.08 6.89 -10.83
C SER A 46 -5.54 7.81 -9.73
N GLY A 47 -4.22 7.85 -9.49
CA GLY A 47 -3.61 8.68 -8.43
C GLY A 47 -3.93 8.22 -6.99
N ARG A 48 -4.52 7.04 -6.81
CA ARG A 48 -5.05 6.51 -5.54
C ARG A 48 -4.27 5.31 -5.01
N LEU A 49 -2.99 5.19 -5.40
CA LEU A 49 -2.05 4.20 -4.87
C LEU A 49 -1.26 4.80 -3.70
N TYR A 50 -1.89 4.83 -2.53
CA TYR A 50 -1.25 5.28 -1.30
C TYR A 50 -0.34 4.19 -0.69
N PRO A 51 0.64 4.54 0.16
CA PRO A 51 1.46 3.57 0.89
C PRO A 51 0.63 2.60 1.74
N GLU A 52 -0.42 3.11 2.38
CA GLU A 52 -1.30 2.34 3.28
C GLU A 52 -2.27 1.41 2.51
N TYR A 53 -2.39 1.54 1.19
CA TYR A 53 -3.15 0.59 0.38
C TYR A 53 -2.30 -0.63 0.03
N ARG A 54 -2.67 -1.83 0.49
CA ARG A 54 -2.00 -3.08 0.06
C ARG A 54 -3.00 -4.22 -0.11
N PRO A 55 -2.98 -4.99 -1.23
CA PRO A 55 -3.85 -6.15 -1.42
C PRO A 55 -3.59 -7.22 -0.35
N ALA A 56 -4.63 -7.96 0.04
CA ALA A 56 -4.50 -9.03 1.06
C ALA A 56 -3.56 -10.18 0.62
N CYS A 57 -3.42 -10.44 -0.68
CA CYS A 57 -2.50 -11.45 -1.24
C CYS A 57 -1.06 -10.93 -1.44
N SER A 58 -0.67 -9.88 -0.72
CA SER A 58 0.68 -9.32 -0.65
C SER A 58 1.38 -9.90 0.59
N PRO A 59 2.70 -10.04 0.63
CA PRO A 59 3.55 -11.09 2.09
C PRO A 59 3.17 -10.87 3.50
N THR A 60 3.78 -9.84 4.00
CA THR A 60 4.11 -8.74 3.10
C THR A 60 2.99 -7.67 3.16
N PHE A 61 1.73 -8.08 3.34
CA PHE A 61 0.66 -7.27 3.93
C PHE A 61 0.84 -7.27 5.47
N SER A 62 0.45 -6.19 6.15
CA SER A 62 0.27 -6.13 7.63
C SER A 62 -1.00 -5.34 7.91
N GLN A 63 -1.77 -5.77 8.90
CA GLN A 63 -3.10 -5.23 9.19
C GLN A 63 -3.05 -3.89 9.94
N GLU A 64 -1.98 -3.59 10.68
CA GLU A 64 -1.84 -2.31 11.38
C GLU A 64 -1.51 -1.17 10.40
N VAL A 65 -0.60 -1.45 9.46
CA VAL A 65 -0.05 -0.44 8.53
C VAL A 65 -0.84 -0.36 7.21
N HIS A 66 -1.53 -1.43 6.80
CA HIS A 66 -2.14 -1.49 5.48
C HIS A 66 -3.60 -1.99 5.46
N SER A 67 -4.36 -1.52 4.46
CA SER A 67 -5.67 -2.08 4.14
C SER A 67 -5.87 -2.31 2.64
N ASN A 68 -6.67 -3.33 2.32
CA ASN A 68 -7.14 -3.58 0.96
C ASN A 68 -8.36 -2.72 0.58
N SER A 69 -9.01 -2.05 1.55
CA SER A 69 -10.17 -1.18 1.31
C SER A 69 -9.75 0.27 1.09
N HIS A 70 -10.22 0.88 -0.02
CA HIS A 70 -9.91 2.29 -0.33
C HIS A 70 -10.46 3.24 0.74
N ARG A 71 -11.70 2.99 1.21
CA ARG A 71 -12.31 3.76 2.29
C ARG A 71 -11.46 3.68 3.56
N LYS A 72 -10.98 2.49 3.92
CA LYS A 72 -10.18 2.31 5.13
C LYS A 72 -8.84 3.03 5.07
N VAL A 73 -8.19 3.04 3.91
CA VAL A 73 -6.97 3.83 3.65
C VAL A 73 -7.20 5.33 3.86
N LEU A 74 -8.33 5.88 3.41
CA LEU A 74 -8.67 7.28 3.64
C LEU A 74 -8.99 7.57 5.12
N GLU A 75 -9.63 6.64 5.83
CA GLU A 75 -9.83 6.72 7.29
C GLU A 75 -8.48 6.69 8.05
N MET A 76 -7.53 5.85 7.64
CA MET A 76 -6.20 5.75 8.27
C MET A 76 -5.38 7.04 8.09
N ARG A 77 -5.41 7.64 6.89
CA ARG A 77 -4.73 8.92 6.63
C ARG A 77 -5.34 10.06 7.46
N ARG A 78 -6.67 10.16 7.49
CA ARG A 78 -7.39 11.13 8.35
C ARG A 78 -7.06 10.96 9.84
N LYS A 79 -6.91 9.72 10.33
CA LYS A 79 -6.50 9.47 11.72
C LYS A 79 -5.07 9.92 12.00
N LYS A 80 -4.14 9.71 11.04
CA LYS A 80 -2.75 10.15 11.17
C LYS A 80 -2.62 11.69 11.23
N GLU A 81 -3.54 12.41 10.59
CA GLU A 81 -3.64 13.88 10.67
C GLU A 81 -4.10 14.39 12.05
N THR A 82 -4.65 13.52 12.92
CA THR A 82 -5.27 13.89 14.21
C THR A 82 -4.53 13.44 15.47
N GLY A 83 -3.36 12.79 15.35
CA GLY A 83 -2.46 12.58 16.49
C GLY A 83 -1.73 11.24 16.52
N GLU A 84 -0.39 11.32 16.47
CA GLU A 84 0.58 10.49 17.20
C GLU A 84 1.96 11.16 17.06
N VAL A 85 2.13 12.33 17.71
CA VAL A 85 3.44 13.01 17.80
C VAL A 85 4.01 12.74 19.18
N ILE A 86 4.56 11.54 19.34
CA ILE A 86 5.41 11.21 20.50
C ILE A 86 6.81 11.73 20.16
N GLU A 87 7.07 13.00 20.50
CA GLU A 87 8.41 13.59 20.56
C GLU A 87 8.91 13.50 22.02
N PRO A 88 9.76 12.51 22.37
CA PRO A 88 10.21 12.32 23.74
C PRO A 88 11.39 13.25 24.09
N GLY A 89 11.20 14.58 24.02
CA GLY A 89 12.26 15.49 24.48
C GLY A 89 12.22 16.96 24.11
N LEU A 90 11.23 17.74 24.60
CA LEU A 90 11.54 18.98 25.33
C LEU A 90 10.35 19.46 26.18
N ALA A 91 10.28 18.99 27.42
CA ALA A 91 9.38 19.56 28.42
C ALA A 91 10.05 20.77 29.10
N SER A 92 9.66 21.97 28.67
CA SER A 92 9.80 23.20 29.45
C SER A 92 8.62 24.10 29.04
N MET A 93 7.56 24.29 29.84
CA MET A 93 7.49 25.20 30.99
C MET A 93 8.33 26.48 30.76
N ILE A 94 7.76 27.67 30.85
CA ILE A 94 6.81 28.09 31.89
C ILE A 94 5.55 28.73 31.28
N SER A 95 4.38 28.39 31.84
CA SER A 95 3.17 29.22 31.74
C SER A 95 2.90 29.80 33.12
N THR A 96 3.00 31.12 33.25
CA THR A 96 2.68 31.88 34.47
C THR A 96 2.21 33.27 34.09
N CYS A 97 0.98 33.60 34.52
CA CYS A 97 0.32 34.91 34.54
C CYS A 97 0.54 35.83 33.32
#